data_AF-A0A2H0LFD2-F1
#
_entry.id   AF-A0A2H0LFD2-F1
#
_cell.length_a   1.000
_cell.length_b   1.000
_cell.length_c   1.000
_cell.angle_alpha   90.00
_cell.angle_beta   90.00
_cell.angle_gamma   90.00
#
_symmetry.space_group_name_H-M   'P 1'
#
loop_
_entity.id
_entity.type
_entity.pdbx_description
1 polymer ?
#
loop_
_entity_poly.entity_id
_entity_poly.type
_entity_poly.pdbx_seq_one_letter_code
_entity_poly.pdbx_strand_id
1 'polypeptide(L)'
;MPQIYYEKDADLKVLAGKRIAILGYGIQGRGQALNLRDSGLEVVVAQRPGGPNYDKAVADGFTPTSIPEACAQSDVIMLLLQDTLAPEVYRTAILPHLKAGKALGFSHGFNIHYYQIEPPKNVDVFMIAPKGPGSLVRELYEEGGGVPALLAVHQDATGQAKRVALAYAKGLGSARAGVLETTFAEETETDLFGEQAVLCGGVSELIQAGFQTLTEKGYQPEVAYFECLHELKLIVDMIYKTGIHGMWNRVSETARFGGLTRGGRVVNEETRAEMRRILCEIRSGKFAQEWINETQAGRPRFKTLMRRAEEAPIEAVGARLRGMMSWINPEGKPAATANRKLSAKRSNGSGRKLAPPQTRRAGAAGGKRKR
;
A
#
# COMPACT_ATOMS: atom_id res chain seq x y z
N MET A 1 19.18 18.62 -15.48
CA MET A 1 18.30 18.48 -14.31
C MET A 1 17.00 17.85 -14.79
N PRO A 2 16.39 16.93 -14.03
CA PRO A 2 15.08 16.41 -14.41
C PRO A 2 14.05 17.55 -14.46
N GLN A 3 13.09 17.45 -15.38
CA GLN A 3 12.06 18.47 -15.51
C GLN A 3 10.98 18.25 -14.46
N ILE A 4 10.83 19.21 -13.54
CA ILE A 4 9.82 19.22 -12.49
C ILE A 4 8.85 20.35 -12.79
N TYR A 5 7.57 20.00 -12.86
CA TYR A 5 6.45 20.91 -13.11
C TYR A 5 5.76 21.27 -11.80
N TYR A 6 5.32 22.51 -11.70
CA TYR A 6 4.53 23.04 -10.59
C TYR A 6 3.22 23.64 -11.11
N GLU A 7 2.42 24.23 -10.23
CA GLU A 7 1.12 24.79 -10.59
C GLU A 7 1.16 25.81 -11.74
N LYS A 8 2.27 26.57 -11.87
CA LYS A 8 2.46 27.55 -12.95
C LYS A 8 2.63 26.90 -14.33
N ASP A 9 3.05 25.64 -14.36
CA ASP A 9 3.36 24.90 -15.59
C ASP A 9 2.15 24.07 -16.08
N ALA A 10 1.03 24.10 -15.34
CA ALA A 10 -0.19 23.35 -15.62
C ALA A 10 -1.43 24.26 -15.67
N ASP A 11 -2.30 24.04 -16.66
CA ASP A 11 -3.53 24.82 -16.85
C ASP A 11 -4.77 23.92 -16.76
N LEU A 12 -5.63 24.17 -15.76
CA LEU A 12 -6.88 23.44 -15.59
C LEU A 12 -7.87 23.67 -16.75
N LYS A 13 -7.73 24.77 -17.51
CA LYS A 13 -8.60 25.04 -18.67
C LYS A 13 -8.49 23.96 -19.75
N VAL A 14 -7.41 23.19 -19.78
CA VAL A 14 -7.26 22.01 -20.66
C VAL A 14 -8.35 20.96 -20.40
N LEU A 15 -8.86 20.89 -19.15
CA LEU A 15 -9.93 20.00 -18.72
C LEU A 15 -11.29 20.70 -18.61
N ALA A 16 -11.39 21.98 -18.96
CA ALA A 16 -12.67 22.70 -18.91
C ALA A 16 -13.67 22.09 -19.90
N GLY A 17 -14.87 21.77 -19.41
CA GLY A 17 -15.92 21.11 -20.20
C GLY A 17 -15.62 19.65 -20.56
N LYS A 18 -14.52 19.07 -20.06
CA LYS A 18 -14.24 17.64 -20.17
C LYS A 18 -14.75 16.92 -18.92
N ARG A 19 -15.38 15.77 -19.13
CA ARG A 19 -15.80 14.89 -18.03
C ARG A 19 -14.74 13.84 -17.73
N ILE A 20 -14.46 13.62 -16.45
CA ILE A 20 -13.44 12.69 -15.96
C ILE A 20 -14.12 11.50 -15.28
N ALA A 21 -13.93 10.29 -15.81
CA ALA A 21 -14.36 9.06 -15.16
C ALA A 21 -13.28 8.53 -14.22
N ILE A 22 -13.61 8.36 -12.95
CA ILE A 22 -12.79 7.65 -11.96
C ILE A 22 -13.32 6.22 -11.82
N LEU A 23 -12.55 5.25 -12.31
CA LEU A 23 -12.94 3.83 -12.30
C LEU A 23 -12.41 3.13 -11.05
N GLY A 24 -13.30 2.90 -10.09
CA GLY A 24 -12.99 2.33 -8.78
C GLY A 24 -12.86 3.40 -7.70
N TYR A 25 -13.45 3.13 -6.53
CA TYR A 25 -13.49 4.05 -5.39
C TYR A 25 -12.73 3.51 -4.17
N GLY A 26 -11.54 2.95 -4.41
CA GLY A 26 -10.62 2.50 -3.37
C GLY A 26 -9.81 3.66 -2.75
N ILE A 27 -8.64 3.34 -2.20
CA ILE A 27 -7.76 4.33 -1.52
C ILE A 27 -7.34 5.47 -2.46
N GLN A 28 -6.83 5.16 -3.66
CA GLN A 28 -6.49 6.16 -4.68
C GLN A 28 -7.75 6.78 -5.32
N GLY A 29 -8.71 5.94 -5.71
CA GLY A 29 -9.94 6.38 -6.38
C GLY A 29 -10.72 7.45 -5.63
N ARG A 30 -10.91 7.26 -4.32
CA ARG A 30 -11.58 8.24 -3.47
C ARG A 30 -10.83 9.57 -3.44
N GLY A 31 -9.52 9.54 -3.13
CA GLY A 31 -8.72 10.76 -2.99
C GLY A 31 -8.68 11.56 -4.29
N GLN A 32 -8.48 10.90 -5.43
CA GLN A 32 -8.46 11.57 -6.72
C GLN A 32 -9.82 12.14 -7.12
N ALA A 33 -10.91 11.39 -6.94
CA ALA A 33 -12.25 11.88 -7.28
C ALA A 33 -12.62 13.13 -6.47
N LEU A 34 -12.34 13.13 -5.16
CA LEU A 34 -12.62 14.26 -4.29
C LEU A 34 -11.77 15.49 -4.64
N ASN A 35 -10.46 15.33 -4.81
CA ASN A 35 -9.57 16.45 -5.12
C ASN A 35 -9.88 17.09 -6.48
N LEU A 36 -10.18 16.27 -7.49
CA LEU A 36 -10.56 16.76 -8.81
C LEU A 36 -11.88 17.53 -8.76
N ARG A 37 -12.88 17.02 -8.05
CA ARG A 37 -14.16 17.71 -7.84
C ARG A 37 -13.97 19.04 -7.11
N ASP A 38 -13.20 19.05 -6.03
CA ASP A 38 -12.92 20.26 -5.24
C ASP A 38 -12.08 21.28 -6.03
N SER A 39 -11.33 20.83 -7.03
CA SER A 39 -10.65 21.68 -8.03
C SER A 39 -11.57 22.21 -9.13
N GLY A 40 -12.89 21.97 -9.04
CA GLY A 40 -13.90 22.45 -9.99
C GLY A 40 -14.01 21.65 -11.28
N LEU A 41 -13.48 20.43 -11.33
CA LEU A 41 -13.56 19.56 -12.49
C LEU A 41 -14.81 18.67 -12.43
N GLU A 42 -15.32 18.30 -13.60
CA GLU A 42 -16.48 17.43 -13.72
C GLU A 42 -16.08 15.96 -13.58
N VAL A 43 -16.45 15.34 -12.45
CA VAL A 43 -16.04 13.99 -12.07
C VAL A 43 -17.23 13.05 -11.99
N VAL A 44 -17.13 11.90 -12.66
CA VAL A 44 -18.03 10.75 -12.49
C VAL A 44 -17.28 9.60 -11.86
N VAL A 45 -17.89 8.94 -10.89
CA VAL A 45 -17.34 7.75 -10.24
C VAL A 45 -18.03 6.52 -10.77
N ALA A 46 -17.26 5.52 -11.20
CA ALA A 46 -17.77 4.19 -11.51
C ALA A 46 -17.40 3.21 -10.39
N GLN A 47 -18.42 2.67 -9.73
CA GLN A 47 -18.24 1.72 -8.63
C GLN A 47 -19.43 0.77 -8.58
N ARG A 48 -19.17 -0.54 -8.46
CA ARG A 48 -20.25 -1.55 -8.40
C ARG A 48 -21.10 -1.40 -7.12
N PRO A 49 -22.44 -1.49 -7.21
CA PRO A 49 -23.32 -1.38 -6.04
C PRO A 49 -23.16 -2.55 -5.07
N GLY A 50 -23.58 -2.34 -3.82
CA GLY A 50 -23.65 -3.39 -2.79
C GLY A 50 -22.34 -3.69 -2.05
N GLY A 51 -21.36 -2.79 -2.12
CA GLY A 51 -20.10 -2.93 -1.40
C GLY A 51 -19.69 -1.64 -0.67
N PRO A 52 -18.76 -1.74 0.29
CA PRO A 52 -18.41 -0.61 1.17
C PRO A 52 -17.86 0.61 0.40
N ASN A 53 -17.16 0.40 -0.72
CA ASN A 53 -16.66 1.50 -1.54
C ASN A 53 -17.79 2.24 -2.29
N TYR A 54 -18.90 1.56 -2.60
CA TYR A 54 -20.07 2.21 -3.19
C TYR A 54 -20.76 3.09 -2.15
N ASP A 55 -21.01 2.53 -0.97
CA ASP A 55 -21.64 3.26 0.14
C ASP A 55 -20.81 4.49 0.52
N LYS A 56 -19.48 4.34 0.52
CA LYS A 56 -18.55 5.46 0.74
C LYS A 56 -18.65 6.53 -0.34
N ALA A 57 -18.70 6.15 -1.62
CA ALA A 57 -18.87 7.10 -2.72
C ALA A 57 -20.20 7.88 -2.61
N VAL A 58 -21.28 7.20 -2.24
CA VAL A 58 -22.59 7.82 -1.99
C VAL A 58 -22.52 8.78 -0.80
N ALA A 59 -21.90 8.36 0.31
CA ALA A 59 -21.72 9.21 1.49
C ALA A 59 -20.85 10.46 1.19
N ASP A 60 -19.87 10.33 0.29
CA ASP A 60 -19.04 11.42 -0.19
C ASP A 60 -19.74 12.32 -1.24
N GLY A 61 -21.01 12.06 -1.54
CA GLY A 61 -21.86 12.89 -2.41
C GLY A 61 -21.79 12.55 -3.90
N PHE A 62 -21.23 11.40 -4.28
CA PHE A 62 -21.29 10.92 -5.66
C PHE A 62 -22.55 10.08 -5.91
N THR A 63 -22.96 10.00 -7.17
CA THR A 63 -23.93 9.02 -7.66
C THR A 63 -23.18 8.02 -8.53
N PRO A 64 -22.67 6.90 -7.97
CA PRO A 64 -21.78 6.03 -8.74
C PRO A 64 -22.53 5.30 -9.84
N THR A 65 -21.94 5.25 -11.03
CA THR A 65 -22.51 4.62 -12.21
C THR A 65 -21.79 3.32 -12.56
N SER A 66 -22.25 2.65 -13.63
CA SER A 66 -21.52 1.52 -14.20
C SER A 66 -20.25 1.98 -14.93
N ILE A 67 -19.25 1.10 -15.04
CA ILE A 67 -18.02 1.41 -15.80
C ILE A 67 -18.33 1.74 -17.27
N PRO A 68 -19.15 0.97 -18.01
CA PRO A 68 -19.52 1.31 -19.39
C PRO A 68 -20.16 2.70 -19.52
N GLU A 69 -21.07 3.04 -18.61
CA GLU A 69 -21.75 4.33 -18.61
C GLU A 69 -20.78 5.48 -18.34
N ALA A 70 -19.92 5.36 -17.32
CA ALA A 70 -18.89 6.35 -17.03
C ALA A 70 -17.92 6.55 -18.20
N CYS A 71 -17.46 5.47 -18.83
CA CYS A 71 -16.57 5.53 -19.99
C CYS A 71 -17.25 6.15 -21.22
N ALA A 72 -18.53 5.86 -21.46
CA ALA A 72 -19.27 6.40 -22.59
C ALA A 72 -19.34 7.93 -22.55
N GLN A 73 -19.63 8.49 -21.37
CA GLN A 73 -19.86 9.92 -21.19
C GLN A 73 -18.61 10.76 -20.88
N SER A 74 -17.45 10.15 -20.65
CA SER A 74 -16.26 10.86 -20.17
C SER A 74 -15.15 10.97 -21.22
N ASP A 75 -14.44 12.09 -21.25
CA ASP A 75 -13.33 12.36 -22.16
C ASP A 75 -12.00 11.82 -21.62
N VAL A 76 -11.84 11.88 -20.30
CA VAL A 76 -10.69 11.35 -19.57
C VAL A 76 -11.18 10.19 -18.71
N ILE A 77 -10.56 9.02 -18.87
CA ILE A 77 -10.92 7.81 -18.13
C ILE A 77 -9.72 7.40 -17.30
N MET A 78 -9.81 7.56 -15.98
CA MET A 78 -8.77 7.16 -15.04
C MET A 78 -9.04 5.76 -14.49
N LEU A 79 -8.16 4.81 -14.82
CA LEU A 79 -8.25 3.43 -14.36
C LEU A 79 -7.56 3.26 -13.00
N LEU A 80 -8.36 3.15 -11.93
CA LEU A 80 -7.90 3.03 -10.54
C LEU A 80 -8.40 1.73 -9.88
N LEU A 81 -8.58 0.69 -10.71
CA LEU A 81 -8.85 -0.68 -10.26
C LEU A 81 -7.56 -1.38 -9.84
N GLN A 82 -7.67 -2.52 -9.15
CA GLN A 82 -6.51 -3.36 -8.84
C GLN A 82 -5.83 -3.81 -10.13
N ASP A 83 -4.49 -3.78 -10.16
CA ASP A 83 -3.72 -4.07 -11.38
C ASP A 83 -4.06 -5.42 -12.00
N THR A 84 -4.32 -6.44 -11.17
CA THR A 84 -4.66 -7.80 -11.62
C THR A 84 -6.11 -7.97 -12.04
N LEU A 85 -7.01 -7.04 -11.68
CA LEU A 85 -8.42 -7.02 -12.10
C LEU A 85 -8.62 -6.15 -13.35
N ALA A 86 -7.80 -5.12 -13.51
CA ALA A 86 -7.91 -4.13 -14.56
C ALA A 86 -7.97 -4.71 -16.00
N PRO A 87 -7.18 -5.73 -16.40
CA PRO A 87 -7.20 -6.26 -17.76
C PRO A 87 -8.56 -6.80 -18.22
N GLU A 88 -9.23 -7.57 -17.36
CA GLU A 88 -10.53 -8.17 -17.68
C GLU A 88 -11.60 -7.08 -17.85
N VAL A 89 -11.64 -6.14 -16.91
CA VAL A 89 -12.57 -5.02 -16.92
C VAL A 89 -12.28 -4.09 -18.10
N TYR A 90 -11.00 -3.88 -18.42
CA TYR A 90 -10.58 -3.10 -19.57
C TYR A 90 -11.17 -3.68 -20.86
N ARG A 91 -10.94 -4.97 -21.11
CA ARG A 91 -11.40 -5.64 -22.33
C ARG A 91 -12.91 -5.61 -22.48
N THR A 92 -13.64 -5.84 -21.39
CA THR A 92 -15.09 -6.07 -21.43
C THR A 92 -15.93 -4.80 -21.27
N ALA A 93 -15.43 -3.79 -20.54
CA ALA A 93 -16.23 -2.64 -20.12
C ALA A 93 -15.62 -1.27 -20.44
N ILE A 94 -14.33 -1.19 -20.79
CA ILE A 94 -13.65 0.09 -21.08
C ILE A 94 -13.33 0.22 -22.57
N LEU A 95 -12.65 -0.78 -23.14
CA LEU A 95 -12.19 -0.80 -24.52
C LEU A 95 -13.29 -0.46 -25.54
N PRO A 96 -14.55 -0.95 -25.42
CA PRO A 96 -15.62 -0.58 -26.37
C PRO A 96 -15.94 0.92 -26.43
N HIS A 97 -15.54 1.69 -25.42
CA HIS A 97 -15.82 3.12 -25.29
C HIS A 97 -14.60 4.00 -25.62
N LEU A 98 -13.42 3.41 -25.80
CA LEU A 98 -12.18 4.12 -26.15
C LEU A 98 -12.17 4.50 -27.64
N LYS A 99 -12.61 5.73 -27.93
CA LYS A 99 -12.67 6.32 -29.28
C LYS A 99 -11.69 7.48 -29.41
N ALA A 100 -11.40 7.87 -30.64
CA ALA A 100 -10.50 8.99 -30.94
C ALA A 100 -10.85 10.25 -30.15
N GLY A 101 -9.82 10.92 -29.61
CA GLY A 101 -9.95 12.13 -28.81
C GLY A 101 -10.15 11.90 -27.30
N LYS A 102 -10.37 10.65 -26.85
CA LYS A 102 -10.37 10.30 -25.43
C LYS A 102 -8.96 10.06 -24.90
N ALA A 103 -8.80 10.19 -23.58
CA ALA A 103 -7.58 9.88 -22.86
C ALA A 103 -7.79 8.78 -21.82
N LEU A 104 -6.92 7.79 -21.79
CA LEU A 104 -6.85 6.74 -20.77
C LEU A 104 -5.70 7.05 -19.80
N GLY A 105 -6.04 7.31 -18.55
CA GLY A 105 -5.13 7.62 -17.47
C GLY A 105 -4.91 6.45 -16.52
N PHE A 106 -3.72 6.36 -15.94
CA PHE A 106 -3.34 5.40 -14.91
C PHE A 106 -2.68 6.10 -13.72
N SER A 107 -2.65 5.45 -12.55
CA SER A 107 -1.79 5.85 -11.42
C SER A 107 -0.66 4.90 -11.12
N HIS A 108 -0.52 3.85 -11.91
CA HIS A 108 0.61 2.94 -11.90
C HIS A 108 0.77 2.31 -13.29
N GLY A 109 2.01 2.12 -13.73
CA GLY A 109 2.31 1.71 -15.10
C GLY A 109 2.21 0.21 -15.36
N PHE A 110 2.02 -0.62 -14.33
CA PHE A 110 2.05 -2.10 -14.39
C PHE A 110 1.39 -2.69 -15.63
N ASN A 111 0.14 -2.31 -15.88
CA ASN A 111 -0.67 -2.90 -16.94
C ASN A 111 -0.18 -2.57 -18.35
N ILE A 112 0.38 -1.37 -18.55
CA ILE A 112 0.95 -0.94 -19.84
C ILE A 112 2.36 -1.51 -19.99
N HIS A 113 3.18 -1.41 -18.94
CA HIS A 113 4.58 -1.83 -18.98
C HIS A 113 4.76 -3.34 -19.19
N TYR A 114 3.88 -4.16 -18.58
CA TYR A 114 3.89 -5.62 -18.74
C TYR A 114 2.85 -6.13 -19.76
N TYR A 115 2.38 -5.28 -20.67
CA TYR A 115 1.51 -5.66 -21.80
C TYR A 115 0.20 -6.38 -21.39
N GLN A 116 -0.34 -6.08 -20.22
CA GLN A 116 -1.62 -6.63 -19.77
C GLN A 116 -2.81 -5.85 -20.36
N ILE A 117 -2.58 -4.60 -20.74
CA ILE A 117 -3.51 -3.73 -21.44
C ILE A 117 -2.81 -3.12 -22.66
N GLU A 118 -3.42 -3.25 -23.83
CA GLU A 118 -3.00 -2.60 -25.08
C GLU A 118 -4.07 -1.59 -25.52
N PRO A 119 -3.80 -0.28 -25.37
CA PRO A 119 -4.70 0.80 -25.81
C PRO A 119 -4.83 0.89 -27.35
N PRO A 120 -6.00 1.29 -27.89
CA PRO A 120 -6.12 1.65 -29.30
C PRO A 120 -5.14 2.77 -29.67
N LYS A 121 -4.57 2.76 -30.88
CA LYS A 121 -3.57 3.75 -31.32
C LYS A 121 -4.08 5.20 -31.41
N ASN A 122 -5.39 5.40 -31.37
CA ASN A 122 -6.05 6.70 -31.56
C ASN A 122 -6.51 7.38 -30.25
N VAL A 123 -6.11 6.88 -29.09
CA VAL A 123 -6.41 7.51 -27.79
C VAL A 123 -5.15 8.05 -27.12
N ASP A 124 -5.25 9.06 -26.28
CA ASP A 124 -4.11 9.44 -25.44
C ASP A 124 -3.96 8.43 -24.30
N VAL A 125 -2.72 8.15 -23.90
CA VAL A 125 -2.40 7.27 -22.78
C VAL A 125 -1.36 7.94 -21.89
N PHE A 126 -1.75 8.25 -20.67
CA PHE A 126 -0.90 8.94 -19.71
C PHE A 126 -0.99 8.32 -18.33
N MET A 127 -0.06 8.72 -17.46
CA MET A 127 -0.07 8.35 -16.05
C MET A 127 0.26 9.55 -15.19
N ILE A 128 -0.49 9.68 -14.10
CA ILE A 128 -0.15 10.50 -12.94
C ILE A 128 -0.13 9.59 -11.73
N ALA A 129 1.08 9.31 -11.22
CA ALA A 129 1.32 8.40 -10.10
C ALA A 129 1.74 9.18 -8.85
N PRO A 130 0.80 9.50 -7.93
CA PRO A 130 1.15 10.12 -6.66
C PRO A 130 2.06 9.21 -5.84
N LYS A 131 3.19 9.73 -5.38
CA LYS A 131 4.17 8.96 -4.60
C LYS A 131 3.81 8.99 -3.12
N GLY A 132 2.69 8.34 -2.81
CA GLY A 132 2.16 8.17 -1.47
C GLY A 132 0.84 7.38 -1.45
N PRO A 133 0.46 6.81 -0.29
CA PRO A 133 -0.85 6.21 -0.10
C PRO A 133 -1.98 7.17 -0.49
N GLY A 134 -3.02 6.67 -1.16
CA GLY A 134 -4.14 7.52 -1.62
C GLY A 134 -4.94 8.20 -0.49
N SER A 135 -4.87 7.73 0.75
CA SER A 135 -5.42 8.46 1.90
C SER A 135 -4.67 9.79 2.13
N LEU A 136 -3.34 9.75 2.09
CA LEU A 136 -2.49 10.93 2.21
C LEU A 136 -2.62 11.88 1.01
N VAL A 137 -2.97 11.36 -0.18
CA VAL A 137 -3.29 12.20 -1.35
C VAL A 137 -4.49 13.11 -1.04
N ARG A 138 -5.48 12.64 -0.28
CA ARG A 138 -6.61 13.47 0.14
C ARG A 138 -6.25 14.36 1.32
N GLU A 139 -5.69 13.79 2.39
CA GLU A 139 -5.40 14.51 3.63
C GLU A 139 -4.50 15.74 3.37
N LEU A 140 -3.39 15.55 2.65
CA LEU A 140 -2.49 16.68 2.33
C LEU A 140 -3.14 17.70 1.40
N TYR A 141 -4.07 17.29 0.53
CA TYR A 141 -4.80 18.23 -0.32
C TYR A 141 -5.71 19.15 0.50
N GLU A 142 -6.41 18.60 1.49
CA GLU A 142 -7.29 19.35 2.41
C GLU A 142 -6.48 20.31 3.31
N GLU A 143 -5.24 19.94 3.65
CA GLU A 143 -4.29 20.80 4.37
C GLU A 143 -3.67 21.90 3.48
N GLY A 144 -4.03 21.97 2.20
CA GLY A 144 -3.49 22.94 1.23
C GLY A 144 -2.14 22.53 0.63
N GLY A 145 -1.59 21.38 1.02
CA GLY A 145 -0.42 20.75 0.41
C GLY A 145 -0.79 19.82 -0.75
N GLY A 146 0.10 18.88 -1.06
CA GLY A 146 -0.11 17.85 -2.07
C GLY A 146 0.96 16.77 -2.01
N VAL A 147 0.62 15.57 -2.52
CA VAL A 147 1.60 14.49 -2.69
C VAL A 147 2.33 14.68 -4.02
N PRO A 148 3.69 14.68 -4.06
CA PRO A 148 4.43 14.71 -5.32
C PRO A 148 3.99 13.58 -6.24
N ALA A 149 4.00 13.81 -7.54
CA ALA A 149 3.60 12.79 -8.50
C ALA A 149 4.64 12.60 -9.62
N LEU A 150 4.62 11.41 -10.20
CA LEU A 150 5.31 11.15 -11.45
C LEU A 150 4.33 11.27 -12.62
N LEU A 151 4.78 11.88 -13.72
CA LEU A 151 4.04 12.02 -14.96
C LEU A 151 4.72 11.20 -16.05
N ALA A 152 3.96 10.38 -16.76
CA ALA A 152 4.42 9.71 -17.97
C ALA A 152 3.37 9.79 -19.07
N VAL A 153 3.82 9.87 -20.33
CA VAL A 153 2.98 9.73 -21.51
C VAL A 153 3.46 8.50 -22.28
N HIS A 154 2.57 7.54 -22.47
CA HIS A 154 2.84 6.33 -23.26
C HIS A 154 2.45 6.54 -24.73
N GLN A 155 1.33 7.22 -24.96
CA GLN A 155 0.80 7.50 -26.29
C GLN A 155 0.18 8.90 -26.32
N ASP A 156 0.52 9.69 -27.34
CA ASP A 156 -0.03 11.03 -27.57
C ASP A 156 -0.67 11.07 -28.96
N ALA A 157 -1.91 10.60 -29.05
CA ALA A 157 -2.65 10.53 -30.30
C ALA A 157 -3.23 11.89 -30.71
N THR A 158 -3.49 12.77 -29.75
CA THR A 158 -4.08 14.09 -29.98
C THR A 158 -3.06 15.23 -30.03
N GLY A 159 -1.83 15.00 -29.55
CA GLY A 159 -0.82 16.04 -29.32
C GLY A 159 -1.06 16.84 -28.02
N GLN A 160 -1.98 16.40 -27.16
CA GLN A 160 -2.35 17.07 -25.91
C GLN A 160 -2.14 16.19 -24.67
N ALA A 161 -1.70 14.94 -24.80
CA ALA A 161 -1.66 13.98 -23.68
C ALA A 161 -0.89 14.53 -22.47
N LYS A 162 0.26 15.16 -22.70
CA LYS A 162 1.07 15.76 -21.62
C LYS A 162 0.35 16.93 -20.93
N ARG A 163 -0.35 17.77 -21.68
CA ARG A 163 -1.11 18.90 -21.12
C ARG A 163 -2.31 18.43 -20.30
N VAL A 164 -3.00 17.39 -20.78
CA VAL A 164 -4.07 16.70 -20.04
C VAL A 164 -3.52 16.11 -18.74
N ALA A 165 -2.38 15.41 -18.79
CA ALA A 165 -1.74 14.84 -17.61
C ALA A 165 -1.34 15.91 -16.59
N LEU A 166 -0.72 17.02 -17.03
CA LEU A 166 -0.36 18.14 -16.16
C LEU A 166 -1.60 18.81 -15.53
N ALA A 167 -2.65 19.03 -16.31
CA ALA A 167 -3.91 19.56 -15.79
C ALA A 167 -4.55 18.62 -14.76
N TYR A 168 -4.52 17.31 -15.01
CA TYR A 168 -4.98 16.30 -14.06
C TYR A 168 -4.15 16.34 -12.76
N ALA A 169 -2.82 16.39 -12.86
CA ALA A 169 -1.93 16.47 -11.70
C ALA A 169 -2.13 17.76 -10.89
N LYS A 170 -2.46 18.88 -11.55
CA LYS A 170 -2.84 20.12 -10.87
C LYS A 170 -4.17 20.00 -10.15
N GLY A 171 -5.19 19.43 -10.80
CA GLY A 171 -6.50 19.18 -10.18
C GLY A 171 -6.42 18.19 -9.02
N LEU A 172 -5.41 17.31 -9.02
CA LEU A 172 -5.13 16.42 -7.91
C LEU A 172 -4.43 17.12 -6.72
N GLY A 173 -3.84 18.29 -6.95
CA GLY A 173 -2.99 19.03 -6.00
C GLY A 173 -1.51 18.62 -6.01
N SER A 174 -1.10 17.61 -6.78
CA SER A 174 0.30 17.17 -6.86
C SER A 174 1.25 18.25 -7.37
N ALA A 175 0.77 19.14 -8.23
CA ALA A 175 1.54 20.27 -8.74
C ALA A 175 1.92 21.31 -7.67
N ARG A 176 1.31 21.26 -6.46
CA ARG A 176 1.73 22.07 -5.29
C ARG A 176 3.07 21.62 -4.73
N ALA A 177 3.33 20.31 -4.76
CA ALA A 177 4.56 19.71 -4.25
C ALA A 177 5.61 19.47 -5.35
N GLY A 178 5.17 19.23 -6.58
CA GLY A 178 6.01 19.02 -7.75
C GLY A 178 5.63 17.74 -8.50
N VAL A 179 5.66 17.82 -9.83
CA VAL A 179 5.37 16.71 -10.74
C VAL A 179 6.61 16.44 -11.58
N LEU A 180 7.19 15.26 -11.43
CA LEU A 180 8.42 14.86 -12.12
C LEU A 180 8.09 14.02 -13.36
N GLU A 181 8.67 14.37 -14.51
CA GLU A 181 8.51 13.57 -15.73
C GLU A 181 9.33 12.27 -15.68
N THR A 182 8.72 11.19 -16.13
CA THR A 182 9.28 9.84 -16.17
C THR A 182 8.70 9.05 -17.36
N THR A 183 8.95 7.74 -17.41
CA THR A 183 8.34 6.79 -18.33
C THR A 183 7.49 5.78 -17.58
N PHE A 184 6.58 5.09 -18.28
CA PHE A 184 5.83 3.98 -17.68
C PHE A 184 6.74 2.87 -17.14
N ALA A 185 7.87 2.60 -17.81
CA ALA A 185 8.85 1.62 -17.36
C ALA A 185 9.56 2.06 -16.07
N GLU A 186 10.13 3.26 -16.05
CA GLU A 186 10.82 3.78 -14.87
C GLU A 186 9.88 3.88 -13.66
N GLU A 187 8.66 4.38 -13.84
CA GLU A 187 7.67 4.42 -12.77
C GLU A 187 7.34 3.01 -12.24
N THR A 188 7.02 2.07 -13.13
CA THR A 188 6.63 0.72 -12.72
C THR A 188 7.77 0.02 -11.98
N GLU A 189 8.96 0.03 -12.55
CA GLU A 189 10.12 -0.66 -11.99
C GLU A 189 10.54 -0.07 -10.64
N THR A 190 10.55 1.26 -10.52
CA THR A 190 10.98 1.93 -9.28
C THR A 190 9.92 1.89 -8.19
N ASP A 191 8.63 1.95 -8.54
CA ASP A 191 7.52 1.85 -7.58
C ASP A 191 7.48 0.46 -6.95
N LEU A 192 7.46 -0.59 -7.78
CA LEU A 192 7.52 -1.99 -7.34
C LEU A 192 8.78 -2.28 -6.51
N PHE A 193 9.93 -1.73 -6.90
CA PHE A 193 11.15 -1.90 -6.12
C PHE A 193 11.06 -1.20 -4.77
N GLY A 194 10.55 0.03 -4.74
CA GLY A 194 10.40 0.83 -3.54
C GLY A 194 9.53 0.12 -2.50
N GLU A 195 8.36 -0.37 -2.88
CA GLU A 195 7.46 -1.07 -1.97
C GLU A 195 8.03 -2.41 -1.48
N GLN A 196 8.67 -3.19 -2.34
CA GLN A 196 9.21 -4.50 -1.98
C GLN A 196 10.46 -4.40 -1.10
N ALA A 197 11.41 -3.55 -1.48
CA ALA A 197 12.72 -3.52 -0.83
C ALA A 197 12.82 -2.55 0.36
N VAL A 198 11.95 -1.53 0.43
CA VAL A 198 12.09 -0.45 1.41
C VAL A 198 10.77 -0.11 2.12
N LEU A 199 9.78 0.41 1.39
CA LEU A 199 8.62 1.11 1.95
C LEU A 199 7.61 0.19 2.64
N CYS A 200 7.49 -1.06 2.20
CA CYS A 200 6.59 -2.05 2.78
C CYS A 200 7.38 -3.26 3.30
N GLY A 201 8.02 -4.02 2.40
CA GLY A 201 8.73 -5.25 2.76
C GLY A 201 9.92 -4.98 3.69
N GLY A 202 10.89 -4.18 3.23
CA GLY A 202 12.11 -3.91 4.00
C GLY A 202 11.86 -3.32 5.39
N VAL A 203 11.04 -2.27 5.50
CA VAL A 203 10.77 -1.63 6.79
C VAL A 203 9.98 -2.53 7.75
N SER A 204 8.98 -3.27 7.26
CA SER A 204 8.17 -4.15 8.12
C SER A 204 8.99 -5.33 8.65
N GLU A 205 9.87 -5.91 7.84
CA GLU A 205 10.79 -6.97 8.28
C GLU A 205 11.84 -6.44 9.25
N LEU A 206 12.40 -5.24 9.03
CA LEU A 206 13.36 -4.63 9.97
C LEU A 206 12.74 -4.38 11.35
N ILE A 207 11.51 -3.84 11.39
CA ILE A 207 10.76 -3.61 12.62
C ILE A 207 10.53 -4.95 13.34
N GLN A 208 10.02 -5.96 12.63
CA GLN A 208 9.72 -7.26 13.20
C GLN A 208 10.98 -7.96 13.73
N ALA A 209 12.09 -7.94 12.99
CA ALA A 209 13.35 -8.54 13.42
C ALA A 209 13.91 -7.86 14.68
N GLY A 210 13.83 -6.52 14.77
CA GLY A 210 14.21 -5.78 15.97
C GLY A 210 13.35 -6.14 17.18
N PHE A 211 12.03 -6.13 16.99
CA PHE A 211 11.07 -6.50 18.03
C PHE A 211 11.29 -7.93 18.54
N GLN A 212 11.44 -8.90 17.64
CA GLN A 212 11.69 -10.30 17.97
C GLN A 212 13.02 -10.45 18.73
N THR A 213 14.10 -9.84 18.25
CA THR A 213 15.41 -9.89 18.90
C THR A 213 15.34 -9.43 20.37
N LEU A 214 14.59 -8.37 20.66
CA LEU A 214 14.42 -7.90 22.03
C LEU A 214 13.54 -8.84 22.86
N THR A 215 12.37 -9.21 22.35
CA THR A 215 11.44 -10.07 23.10
C THR A 215 11.99 -11.47 23.37
N GLU A 216 12.78 -12.05 22.46
CA GLU A 216 13.47 -13.33 22.64
C GLU A 216 14.52 -13.30 23.77
N LYS A 217 15.04 -12.11 24.11
CA LYS A 217 15.96 -11.91 25.24
C LYS A 217 15.23 -11.55 26.54
N GLY A 218 13.90 -11.61 26.56
CA GLY A 218 13.09 -11.39 27.75
C GLY A 218 12.82 -9.93 28.06
N TYR A 219 13.12 -9.00 27.14
CA TYR A 219 12.68 -7.62 27.29
C TYR A 219 11.15 -7.51 27.17
N GLN A 220 10.56 -6.50 27.83
CA GLN A 220 9.12 -6.28 27.78
C GLN A 220 8.66 -6.01 26.35
N PRO A 221 7.61 -6.70 25.84
CA PRO A 221 7.11 -6.47 24.48
C PRO A 221 6.67 -5.03 24.24
N GLU A 222 6.15 -4.34 25.25
CA GLU A 222 5.74 -2.94 25.15
C GLU A 222 6.95 -2.02 24.90
N VAL A 223 8.05 -2.25 25.63
CA VAL A 223 9.30 -1.51 25.42
C VAL A 223 9.85 -1.81 24.03
N ALA A 224 9.90 -3.08 23.62
CA ALA A 224 10.34 -3.45 22.27
C ALA A 224 9.47 -2.81 21.17
N TYR A 225 8.15 -2.68 21.38
CA TYR A 225 7.26 -1.98 20.45
C TYR A 225 7.60 -0.49 20.34
N PHE A 226 7.85 0.17 21.48
CA PHE A 226 8.22 1.59 21.49
C PHE A 226 9.52 1.82 20.72
N GLU A 227 10.55 1.03 21.02
CA GLU A 227 11.90 1.14 20.45
C GLU A 227 11.95 0.77 18.96
N CYS A 228 11.24 -0.29 18.55
CA CYS A 228 11.38 -0.84 17.19
C CYS A 228 10.32 -0.36 16.20
N LEU A 229 9.18 0.17 16.65
CA LEU A 229 8.11 0.64 15.76
C LEU A 229 7.69 2.08 16.05
N HIS A 230 7.29 2.40 17.29
CA HIS A 230 6.70 3.70 17.59
C HIS A 230 7.66 4.86 17.29
N GLU A 231 8.90 4.75 17.75
CA GLU A 231 9.90 5.80 17.58
C GLU A 231 10.39 5.95 16.12
N LEU A 232 10.23 4.90 15.30
CA LEU A 232 10.59 4.95 13.88
C LEU A 232 9.85 6.08 13.14
N LYS A 233 8.59 6.36 13.49
CA LYS A 233 7.86 7.50 12.92
C LYS A 233 8.60 8.82 13.19
N LEU A 234 9.12 9.03 14.39
CA LEU A 234 9.80 10.26 14.76
C LEU A 234 11.12 10.42 13.98
N ILE A 235 11.87 9.34 13.83
CA ILE A 235 13.10 9.33 13.00
C ILE A 235 12.78 9.62 11.54
N VAL A 236 11.76 8.95 10.97
CA VAL A 236 11.34 9.16 9.57
C VAL A 236 10.82 10.58 9.35
N ASP A 237 10.04 11.14 10.28
CA ASP A 237 9.58 12.54 10.21
C ASP A 237 10.76 13.53 10.20
N MET A 238 11.83 13.26 10.96
CA MET A 238 13.05 14.07 10.94
C MET A 238 13.81 13.93 9.62
N ILE A 239 13.95 12.71 9.09
CA ILE A 239 14.59 12.46 7.79
C ILE A 239 13.81 13.16 6.69
N TYR A 240 12.48 13.07 6.70
CA TYR A 240 11.60 13.73 5.74
C TYR A 240 11.81 15.26 5.75
N LYS A 241 11.90 15.87 6.93
CA LYS A 241 12.06 17.33 7.08
C LYS A 241 13.47 17.84 6.81
N THR A 242 14.51 17.05 7.11
CA THR A 242 15.89 17.57 7.23
C THR A 242 16.96 16.73 6.53
N GLY A 243 16.55 15.64 5.86
CA GLY A 243 17.45 14.65 5.28
C GLY A 243 18.15 13.78 6.34
N ILE A 244 18.84 12.74 5.87
CA ILE A 244 19.54 11.78 6.74
C ILE A 244 20.60 12.47 7.62
N HIS A 245 21.38 13.39 7.04
CA HIS A 245 22.39 14.14 7.79
C HIS A 245 21.75 15.07 8.83
N GLY A 246 20.63 15.72 8.50
CA GLY A 246 19.89 16.56 9.44
C GLY A 246 19.31 15.79 10.62
N MET A 247 18.91 14.53 10.42
CA MET A 247 18.52 13.61 11.48
C MET A 247 19.69 13.28 12.40
N TRP A 248 20.89 13.00 11.87
CA TRP A 248 22.08 12.72 12.71
C TRP A 248 22.41 13.86 13.69
N ASN A 249 22.13 15.10 13.29
CA ASN A 249 22.33 16.28 14.13
C ASN A 249 21.26 16.48 15.22
N ARG A 250 20.21 15.65 15.22
CA ARG A 250 19.05 15.72 16.14
C ARG A 250 18.91 14.50 17.06
N VAL A 251 19.85 13.57 16.98
CA VAL A 251 19.96 12.43 17.89
C VAL A 251 21.21 12.57 18.77
N SER A 252 21.26 11.83 19.88
CA SER A 252 22.43 11.84 20.79
C SER A 252 23.70 11.34 20.09
N GLU A 253 24.87 11.72 20.61
CA GLU A 253 26.15 11.25 20.09
C GLU A 253 26.27 9.71 20.14
N THR A 254 25.72 9.09 21.18
CA THR A 254 25.64 7.63 21.31
C THR A 254 24.82 7.00 20.19
N ALA A 255 23.64 7.56 19.89
CA ALA A 255 22.79 7.08 18.81
C ALA A 255 23.45 7.27 17.44
N ARG A 256 24.13 8.41 17.22
CA ARG A 256 24.89 8.68 16.00
C ARG A 256 26.03 7.69 15.80
N PHE A 257 26.88 7.50 16.82
CA PHE A 257 27.98 6.53 16.75
C PHE A 257 27.45 5.11 16.54
N GLY A 258 26.41 4.71 17.28
CA GLY A 258 25.73 3.43 17.13
C GLY A 258 25.22 3.21 15.70
N GLY A 259 24.41 4.14 15.19
CA GLY A 259 23.82 4.08 13.85
C GLY A 259 24.87 4.01 12.74
N LEU A 260 25.87 4.91 12.76
CA LEU A 260 26.91 4.97 11.72
C LEU A 260 27.81 3.73 11.68
N THR A 261 28.04 3.08 12.81
CA THR A 261 28.93 1.90 12.89
C THR A 261 28.19 0.57 12.79
N ARG A 262 26.90 0.50 13.16
CA ARG A 262 26.11 -0.75 13.16
C ARG A 262 25.17 -0.84 11.96
N GLY A 263 24.75 0.28 11.35
CA GLY A 263 23.81 0.27 10.23
C GLY A 263 24.28 -0.58 9.04
N GLY A 264 25.55 -0.46 8.64
CA GLY A 264 26.13 -1.28 7.56
C GLY A 264 26.29 -2.76 7.89
N ARG A 265 26.14 -3.16 9.16
CA ARG A 265 26.10 -4.57 9.57
C ARG A 265 24.72 -5.18 9.38
N VAL A 266 23.67 -4.37 9.47
CA VAL A 266 22.28 -4.77 9.22
C VAL A 266 21.97 -4.70 7.72
N VAL A 267 22.32 -3.57 7.08
CA VAL A 267 22.21 -3.37 5.62
C VAL A 267 23.60 -3.56 5.00
N ASN A 268 24.00 -4.82 4.88
CA ASN A 268 25.31 -5.24 4.40
C ASN A 268 25.31 -5.54 2.89
N GLU A 269 26.40 -6.09 2.35
CA GLU A 269 26.49 -6.44 0.92
C GLU A 269 25.52 -7.54 0.49
N GLU A 270 25.12 -8.44 1.39
CA GLU A 270 24.11 -9.46 1.10
C GLU A 270 22.72 -8.84 0.96
N THR A 271 22.36 -7.91 1.87
CA THR A 271 21.11 -7.14 1.74
C THR A 271 21.07 -6.36 0.43
N ARG A 272 22.19 -5.71 0.06
CA ARG A 272 22.31 -4.98 -1.20
C ARG A 272 22.25 -5.91 -2.42
N ALA A 273 22.81 -7.12 -2.32
CA ALA A 273 22.70 -8.13 -3.36
C ALA A 273 21.26 -8.59 -3.55
N GLU A 274 20.50 -8.74 -2.47
CA GLU A 274 19.09 -9.12 -2.55
C GLU A 274 18.23 -8.01 -3.17
N MET A 275 18.46 -6.75 -2.80
CA MET A 275 17.83 -5.61 -3.48
C MET A 275 18.08 -5.63 -5.00
N ARG A 276 19.32 -5.94 -5.42
CA ARG A 276 19.64 -6.08 -6.86
C ARG A 276 18.87 -7.24 -7.51
N ARG A 277 18.71 -8.37 -6.83
CA ARG A 277 17.93 -9.52 -7.35
C ARG A 277 16.46 -9.14 -7.51
N ILE A 278 15.84 -8.56 -6.49
CA ILE A 278 14.45 -8.09 -6.54
C ILE A 278 14.24 -7.15 -7.73
N LEU A 279 15.13 -6.18 -7.94
CA LEU A 279 15.06 -5.30 -9.11
C LEU A 279 15.16 -6.07 -10.43
N CYS A 280 16.05 -7.07 -10.55
CA CYS A 280 16.11 -7.92 -11.74
C CYS A 280 14.82 -8.71 -11.97
N GLU A 281 14.16 -9.20 -10.92
CA GLU A 281 12.88 -9.94 -11.02
C GLU A 281 11.72 -9.03 -11.46
N ILE A 282 11.74 -7.77 -11.03
CA ILE A 282 10.80 -6.74 -11.49
C ILE A 282 11.04 -6.42 -12.97
N ARG A 283 12.28 -6.08 -13.36
CA ARG A 283 12.62 -5.67 -14.73
C ARG A 283 12.41 -6.78 -15.76
N SER A 284 12.61 -8.03 -15.36
CA SER A 284 12.35 -9.20 -16.22
C SER A 284 10.87 -9.58 -16.32
N GLY A 285 9.99 -8.97 -15.53
CA GLY A 285 8.58 -9.31 -15.45
C GLY A 285 8.27 -10.58 -14.65
N LYS A 286 9.28 -11.22 -14.03
CA LYS A 286 9.11 -12.42 -13.20
C LYS A 286 8.16 -12.15 -12.03
N PHE A 287 8.33 -11.02 -11.34
CA PHE A 287 7.43 -10.63 -10.24
C PHE A 287 6.00 -10.40 -10.74
N ALA A 288 5.83 -9.70 -11.87
CA ALA A 288 4.52 -9.45 -12.45
C ALA A 288 3.79 -10.76 -12.80
N GLN A 289 4.49 -11.69 -13.44
CA GLN A 289 3.95 -13.02 -13.78
C GLN A 289 3.55 -13.81 -12.53
N GLU A 290 4.39 -13.79 -11.50
CA GLU A 290 4.11 -14.42 -10.21
C GLU A 290 2.83 -13.85 -9.58
N TRP A 291 2.71 -12.52 -9.53
CA TRP A 291 1.56 -11.86 -8.91
C TRP A 291 0.24 -12.10 -9.68
N ILE A 292 0.30 -12.08 -11.01
CA ILE A 292 -0.85 -12.40 -11.87
C ILE A 292 -1.29 -13.85 -11.62
N ASN A 293 -0.37 -14.81 -11.63
CA ASN A 293 -0.67 -16.22 -11.41
C ASN A 293 -1.24 -16.48 -10.01
N GLU A 294 -0.66 -15.86 -8.99
CA GLU A 294 -1.17 -15.95 -7.61
C GLU A 294 -2.61 -15.40 -7.52
N THR A 295 -2.91 -14.30 -8.22
CA THR A 295 -4.28 -13.77 -8.27
C THR A 295 -5.25 -14.70 -8.98
N GLN A 296 -4.87 -15.24 -10.15
CA GLN A 296 -5.70 -16.19 -10.90
C GLN A 296 -5.97 -17.48 -10.13
N ALA A 297 -5.01 -17.93 -9.30
CA ALA A 297 -5.16 -19.08 -8.40
C ALA A 297 -6.01 -18.79 -7.15
N GLY A 298 -6.57 -17.58 -7.00
CA GLY A 298 -7.40 -17.21 -5.86
C GLY A 298 -6.63 -16.75 -4.61
N ARG A 299 -5.36 -16.34 -4.79
CA ARG A 299 -4.48 -15.72 -3.77
C ARG A 299 -4.15 -16.58 -2.53
N PRO A 300 -3.87 -17.90 -2.63
CA PRO A 300 -3.66 -18.75 -1.46
C PRO A 300 -2.39 -18.42 -0.65
N ARG A 301 -1.27 -18.14 -1.32
CA ARG A 301 -0.01 -17.76 -0.66
C ARG A 301 -0.16 -16.39 -0.03
N PHE A 302 -0.74 -15.44 -0.75
CA PHE A 302 -0.98 -14.09 -0.25
C PHE A 302 -1.88 -14.10 1.00
N LYS A 303 -2.98 -14.86 1.00
CA LYS A 303 -3.84 -15.04 2.20
C LYS A 303 -3.08 -15.62 3.39
N THR A 304 -2.16 -16.56 3.14
CA THR A 304 -1.32 -17.16 4.20
C THR A 304 -0.33 -16.14 4.76
N LEU A 305 0.31 -15.34 3.89
CA LEU A 305 1.24 -14.29 4.29
C LEU A 305 0.52 -13.20 5.11
N MET A 306 -0.65 -12.74 4.64
CA MET A 306 -1.47 -11.76 5.37
C MET A 306 -1.89 -12.27 6.74
N ARG A 307 -2.36 -13.53 6.85
CA ARG A 307 -2.71 -14.12 8.14
C ARG A 307 -1.51 -14.13 9.11
N ARG A 308 -0.32 -14.49 8.63
CA ARG A 308 0.90 -14.49 9.46
C ARG A 308 1.26 -13.07 9.93
N ALA A 309 1.13 -12.07 9.05
CA ALA A 309 1.36 -10.68 9.41
C ALA A 309 0.35 -10.19 10.46
N GLU A 310 -0.93 -10.53 10.31
CA GLU A 310 -1.98 -10.20 11.28
C GLU A 310 -1.78 -10.89 12.64
N GLU A 311 -1.26 -12.12 12.64
CA GLU A 311 -1.02 -12.94 13.84
C GLU A 311 0.33 -12.61 14.52
N ALA A 312 1.15 -11.73 13.95
CA ALA A 312 2.46 -11.37 14.51
C ALA A 312 2.31 -10.77 15.92
N PRO A 313 3.13 -11.16 16.92
CA PRO A 313 2.97 -10.69 18.30
C PRO A 313 3.00 -9.16 18.46
N ILE A 314 3.75 -8.47 17.59
CA ILE A 314 3.84 -7.01 17.56
C ILE A 314 2.48 -6.33 17.32
N GLU A 315 1.57 -6.96 16.57
CA GLU A 315 0.25 -6.40 16.26
C GLU A 315 -0.66 -6.36 17.49
N ALA A 316 -0.68 -7.44 18.27
CA ALA A 316 -1.48 -7.50 19.50
C ALA A 316 -0.99 -6.48 20.55
N VAL A 317 0.34 -6.35 20.70
CA VAL A 317 0.95 -5.36 21.60
C VAL A 317 0.66 -3.94 21.10
N GLY A 318 0.88 -3.70 19.80
CA GLY A 318 0.66 -2.40 19.18
C GLY A 318 -0.79 -1.93 19.24
N ALA A 319 -1.76 -2.82 19.00
CA ALA A 319 -3.18 -2.48 19.10
C ALA A 319 -3.56 -2.01 20.51
N ARG A 320 -3.04 -2.68 21.56
CA ARG A 320 -3.25 -2.26 22.95
C ARG A 320 -2.64 -0.88 23.22
N LEU A 321 -1.37 -0.69 22.86
CA LEU A 321 -0.66 0.57 23.12
C LEU A 321 -1.25 1.75 22.36
N ARG A 322 -1.54 1.59 21.06
CA ARG A 322 -2.20 2.64 20.26
C ARG A 322 -3.61 2.97 20.79
N GLY A 323 -4.31 1.99 21.35
CA GLY A 323 -5.61 2.20 22.01
C GLY A 323 -5.55 3.10 23.24
N MET A 324 -4.38 3.24 23.88
CA MET A 324 -4.15 4.09 25.06
C MET A 324 -3.63 5.49 24.69
N MET A 325 -3.30 5.75 23.43
CA MET A 325 -2.73 7.02 22.96
C MET A 325 -3.84 7.90 22.39
N SER A 326 -4.29 8.88 23.17
CA SER A 326 -5.44 9.74 22.84
C SER A 326 -5.29 10.53 21.54
N TRP A 327 -4.06 10.86 21.13
CA TRP A 327 -3.79 11.56 19.87
C TRP A 327 -3.77 10.65 18.63
N ILE A 328 -3.69 9.32 18.82
CA ILE A 328 -3.77 8.33 17.74
C ILE A 328 -5.20 7.79 17.63
N ASN A 329 -5.87 7.61 18.78
CA ASN A 329 -7.23 7.12 18.87
C ASN A 329 -8.10 8.08 19.71
N PRO A 330 -8.53 9.21 19.13
CA PRO A 330 -9.29 10.23 19.86
C PRO A 330 -10.64 9.73 20.40
N GLU A 331 -11.18 8.62 19.88
CA GLU A 331 -12.43 8.02 20.34
C GLU A 331 -12.25 6.93 21.42
N GLY A 332 -11.02 6.54 21.80
CA GLY A 332 -10.74 5.54 22.83
C GLY A 332 -11.25 4.11 22.52
N LYS A 333 -11.75 3.85 21.30
CA LYS A 333 -12.25 2.53 20.90
C LYS A 333 -11.08 1.61 20.57
N PRO A 334 -10.93 0.43 21.20
CA PRO A 334 -9.87 -0.49 20.81
C PRO A 334 -9.95 -0.78 19.32
N ALA A 335 -8.83 -0.64 18.60
CA ALA A 335 -8.73 -1.04 17.21
C ALA A 335 -9.23 -2.49 17.12
N ALA A 336 -10.17 -2.76 16.21
CA ALA A 336 -10.77 -4.08 16.06
C ALA A 336 -9.67 -5.09 15.69
N THR A 337 -9.10 -5.75 16.69
CA THR A 337 -8.27 -6.92 16.47
C THR A 337 -9.21 -8.07 16.13
N ALA A 338 -9.00 -8.68 14.96
CA ALA A 338 -9.68 -9.91 14.56
C ALA A 338 -9.18 -11.09 15.42
N ASN A 339 -9.22 -10.98 16.74
CA ASN A 339 -8.87 -12.07 17.63
C ASN A 339 -10.13 -12.92 17.89
N ARG A 340 -10.47 -13.77 16.93
CA ARG A 340 -11.53 -14.78 17.10
C ARG A 340 -11.04 -15.83 18.11
N LYS A 341 -11.45 -15.63 19.38
CA LYS A 341 -11.60 -16.62 20.46
C LYS A 341 -10.46 -17.65 20.61
N LEU A 342 -9.51 -17.34 21.49
CA LEU A 342 -8.71 -18.33 22.21
C LEU A 342 -8.77 -18.06 23.73
N SER A 343 -9.97 -18.03 24.31
CA SER A 343 -10.15 -18.16 25.78
C SER A 343 -11.61 -18.38 26.19
N ALA A 344 -12.15 -19.58 25.97
CA ALA A 344 -13.35 -20.04 26.69
C ALA A 344 -13.52 -21.56 26.64
N LYS A 345 -12.59 -22.34 27.20
CA LYS A 345 -12.84 -23.72 27.64
C LYS A 345 -12.04 -24.05 28.91
N ARG A 346 -12.31 -23.32 29.99
CA ARG A 346 -12.07 -23.79 31.37
C ARG A 346 -13.09 -23.16 32.31
N SER A 347 -14.20 -23.88 32.54
CA SER A 347 -14.90 -24.06 33.84
C SER A 347 -16.36 -24.48 33.63
N ASN A 348 -16.83 -25.36 34.53
CA ASN A 348 -18.15 -26.02 34.65
C ASN A 348 -18.34 -27.25 33.73
N GLY A 349 -18.46 -28.49 34.18
CA GLY A 349 -18.63 -29.06 35.52
C GLY A 349 -19.75 -30.14 35.49
N SER A 350 -19.37 -31.42 35.57
CA SER A 350 -20.13 -32.58 36.09
C SER A 350 -19.40 -33.84 35.57
N GLY A 351 -18.91 -34.77 36.38
CA GLY A 351 -19.50 -35.39 37.54
C GLY A 351 -19.47 -36.90 37.28
N ARG A 352 -18.37 -37.58 37.65
CA ARG A 352 -18.35 -39.03 37.86
C ARG A 352 -17.16 -39.41 38.75
N LYS A 353 -17.50 -39.88 39.95
CA LYS A 353 -16.60 -40.46 40.94
C LYS A 353 -15.92 -41.70 40.35
N LEU A 354 -14.60 -41.81 40.51
CA LEU A 354 -13.88 -43.09 40.45
C LEU A 354 -12.96 -43.18 41.67
N ALA A 355 -13.10 -44.29 42.38
CA ALA A 355 -12.45 -44.62 43.65
C ALA A 355 -10.93 -44.84 43.50
N PRO A 356 -10.14 -44.72 44.59
CA PRO A 356 -8.69 -44.92 44.52
C PRO A 356 -8.33 -46.41 44.59
N PRO A 357 -7.35 -46.91 43.81
CA PRO A 357 -6.76 -48.20 44.09
C PRO A 357 -5.72 -48.08 45.20
N GLN A 358 -5.77 -49.09 46.06
CA GLN A 358 -5.01 -49.28 47.27
C GLN A 358 -3.52 -49.55 47.00
N THR A 359 -2.68 -49.04 47.90
CA THR A 359 -1.30 -49.50 48.11
C THR A 359 -1.27 -50.94 48.63
N ARG A 360 -0.48 -51.83 48.03
CA ARG A 360 0.07 -53.02 48.72
C ARG A 360 1.51 -53.33 48.31
N ARG A 361 2.26 -53.73 49.33
CA ARG A 361 3.70 -54.00 49.43
C ARG A 361 4.14 -55.30 48.74
N ALA A 362 5.41 -55.28 48.34
CA ALA A 362 6.48 -56.30 48.44
C ALA A 362 6.14 -57.81 48.43
N GLY A 363 6.87 -58.54 47.56
CA GLY A 363 7.11 -59.98 47.66
C GLY A 363 8.21 -60.41 46.70
N ALA A 364 9.29 -60.98 47.23
CA ALA A 364 10.52 -61.37 46.54
C ALA A 364 10.47 -62.82 45.99
N ALA A 365 11.28 -63.07 44.95
CA ALA A 365 11.92 -64.34 44.50
C ALA A 365 12.04 -64.24 42.96
N GLY A 366 13.18 -64.44 42.28
CA GLY A 366 14.34 -65.25 42.56
C GLY A 366 14.56 -66.15 41.33
N GLY A 367 15.69 -66.01 40.63
CA GLY A 367 16.11 -67.01 39.63
C GLY A 367 16.83 -66.50 38.39
N LYS A 368 18.18 -66.65 38.39
CA LYS A 368 19.06 -67.31 37.39
C LYS A 368 18.74 -67.09 35.89
N ARG A 369 19.69 -66.99 34.95
CA ARG A 369 21.16 -66.94 34.83
C ARG A 369 21.41 -66.89 33.31
N LYS A 370 22.48 -66.21 32.87
CA LYS A 370 23.32 -66.49 31.66
C LYS A 370 22.59 -66.41 30.28
N ARG A 371 23.12 -65.81 29.23
CA ARG A 371 24.50 -65.51 28.81
C ARG A 371 24.46 -64.34 27.85
#